data_AF-A0A2I0QFA7-F1
#
_entry.id   AF-A0A2I0QFA7-F1
#
_cell.length_a   1.000
_cell.length_b   1.000
_cell.length_c   1.000
_cell.angle_alpha   90.00
_cell.angle_beta   90.00
_cell.angle_gamma   90.00
#
_symmetry.space_group_name_H-M   'P 1'
#
loop_
_entity.id
_entity.type
_entity.pdbx_description
1 polymer ?
#
loop_
_entity_poly.entity_id
_entity_poly.type
_entity_poly.pdbx_seq_one_letter_code
_entity_poly.pdbx_strand_id
1 'polypeptide(L)'
;KIAEIEHESGIKSTYYFRTNKSVFKPEIIKGIASLGHEIGYHYECMDKAAGNPEKAIKIFEDELKKFREICDVKTICMHGNPLTKYDNRDLWKKYDFKRILTHTETFGFNL
;
A
#
# COMPACT_ATOMS: atom_id res chain seq x y z
N LYS A 1 18.36 -9.73 2.43
CA LYS A 1 19.13 -10.47 1.41
C LYS A 1 19.03 -9.86 0.02
N ILE A 2 17.92 -9.95 -0.73
CA ILE A 2 17.87 -9.35 -2.09
C ILE A 2 18.05 -7.82 -2.05
N ALA A 3 17.36 -7.12 -1.16
CA ALA A 3 17.52 -5.66 -1.01
C ALA A 3 18.97 -5.25 -0.66
N GLU A 4 19.65 -6.01 0.20
CA GLU A 4 21.06 -5.74 0.54
C GLU A 4 21.96 -5.90 -0.69
N ILE A 5 21.79 -6.98 -1.46
CA ILE A 5 22.56 -7.24 -2.69
C ILE A 5 22.31 -6.15 -3.73
N GLU A 6 21.06 -5.73 -3.92
CA GLU A 6 20.72 -4.65 -4.84
C GLU A 6 21.37 -3.33 -4.41
N HIS A 7 21.30 -2.99 -3.12
CA HIS A 7 21.96 -1.81 -2.57
C HIS A 7 23.49 -1.85 -2.78
N GLU A 8 24.14 -2.98 -2.46
CA GLU A 8 25.57 -3.20 -2.67
C GLU A 8 25.96 -3.10 -4.15
N SER A 9 25.04 -3.45 -5.05
CA SER A 9 25.19 -3.32 -6.51
C SER A 9 24.85 -1.91 -7.04
N GLY A 10 24.48 -0.96 -6.18
CA GLY A 10 24.06 0.38 -6.55
C GLY A 10 22.69 0.46 -7.23
N ILE A 11 21.88 -0.59 -7.15
CA ILE A 11 20.54 -0.70 -7.74
C ILE A 11 19.50 -0.18 -6.74
N LYS A 12 18.61 0.70 -7.21
CA LYS A 12 17.45 1.15 -6.45
C LYS A 12 16.18 0.44 -6.94
N SER A 13 15.73 -0.52 -6.16
CA SER A 13 14.45 -1.23 -6.38
C SER A 13 13.29 -0.66 -5.56
N THR A 14 12.07 -1.03 -5.94
CA THR A 14 10.83 -0.75 -5.23
C THR A 14 10.23 -2.06 -4.71
N TYR A 15 9.86 -2.09 -3.43
CA TYR A 15 9.31 -3.26 -2.77
C TYR A 15 7.87 -3.02 -2.34
N TYR A 16 6.95 -3.80 -2.90
CA TYR A 16 5.52 -3.68 -2.63
C TYR A 16 5.07 -4.67 -1.53
N PHE A 17 4.48 -4.14 -0.47
CA PHE A 17 4.05 -4.92 0.69
C PHE A 17 2.55 -4.93 0.86
N ARG A 18 2.02 -6.09 1.27
CA ARG A 18 0.66 -6.23 1.79
C ARG A 18 0.66 -6.05 3.30
N THR A 19 -0.50 -5.76 3.87
CA THR A 19 -0.73 -5.54 5.32
C THR A 19 -1.26 -6.76 6.07
N ASN A 20 -1.30 -7.93 5.43
CA ASN A 20 -1.69 -9.16 6.11
C ASN A 20 -0.67 -9.49 7.23
N LYS A 21 -1.12 -10.15 8.31
CA LYS A 21 -0.28 -10.37 9.50
C LYS A 21 0.96 -11.23 9.24
N SER A 22 0.90 -12.12 8.25
CA SER A 22 2.01 -13.01 7.92
C SER A 22 3.15 -12.29 7.19
N VAL A 23 2.86 -11.27 6.39
CA VAL A 23 3.87 -10.58 5.56
C VAL A 23 4.19 -9.15 5.98
N PHE A 24 3.30 -8.49 6.74
CA PHE A 24 3.55 -7.12 7.22
C PHE A 24 4.51 -7.14 8.41
N LYS A 25 5.79 -6.92 8.12
CA LYS A 25 6.91 -6.98 9.07
C LYS A 25 7.58 -5.61 9.14
N PRO A 26 7.17 -4.72 10.07
CA PRO A 26 7.65 -3.33 10.13
C PRO A 26 9.17 -3.20 10.17
N GLU A 27 9.84 -4.10 10.88
CA GLU A 27 11.30 -4.17 10.98
C GLU A 27 11.98 -4.42 9.62
N ILE A 28 11.39 -5.29 8.79
CA ILE A 28 11.91 -5.58 7.44
C ILE A 28 11.65 -4.39 6.52
N ILE A 29 10.45 -3.81 6.56
CA ILE A 29 10.07 -2.64 5.77
C ILE A 29 11.02 -1.47 6.07
N LYS A 30 11.25 -1.19 7.35
CA LYS A 30 12.17 -0.14 7.81
C LYS A 30 13.60 -0.39 7.35
N GLY A 31 14.07 -1.64 7.42
CA GLY A 31 15.40 -2.03 6.96
C GLY A 31 15.59 -1.76 5.46
N ILE A 32 14.64 -2.22 4.64
CA ILE A 32 14.68 -2.01 3.18
C ILE A 32 14.61 -0.51 2.83
N ALA A 33 13.74 0.26 3.48
CA ALA A 33 13.68 1.71 3.30
C ALA A 33 15.00 2.40 3.67
N SER A 34 15.65 1.94 4.73
CA SER A 34 16.93 2.50 5.22
C SER A 34 18.11 2.21 4.28
N LEU A 35 18.01 1.17 3.43
CA LEU A 35 18.94 0.92 2.32
C LEU A 35 18.69 1.83 1.11
N GLY A 36 17.68 2.70 1.15
CA GLY A 36 17.35 3.65 0.08
C GLY A 36 16.46 3.08 -1.02
N HIS A 37 15.86 1.91 -0.81
CA HIS A 37 14.82 1.37 -1.67
C HIS A 37 13.47 2.04 -1.41
N GLU A 38 12.63 2.07 -2.43
CA GLU A 38 11.25 2.56 -2.28
C GLU A 38 10.37 1.48 -1.65
N ILE A 39 9.50 1.88 -0.73
CA ILE A 39 8.42 1.04 -0.21
C ILE A 39 7.11 1.46 -0.86
N GLY A 40 6.44 0.49 -1.47
CA GLY A 40 5.13 0.67 -2.07
C GLY A 40 4.05 -0.13 -1.33
N TYR A 41 2.81 0.34 -1.42
CA TYR A 41 1.67 -0.35 -0.81
C TYR A 41 0.94 -1.25 -1.83
N HIS A 42 1.00 -2.57 -1.61
CA HIS A 42 0.26 -3.59 -2.37
C HIS A 42 -1.08 -3.87 -1.72
N TYR A 43 -2.14 -3.20 -2.18
CA TYR A 43 -3.42 -3.17 -1.47
C TYR A 43 -4.39 -4.27 -1.95
N GLU A 44 -5.23 -4.76 -1.04
CA GLU A 44 -6.23 -5.82 -1.28
C GLU A 44 -7.58 -5.48 -0.61
N CYS A 45 -7.94 -4.20 -0.61
CA CYS A 45 -9.01 -3.64 0.20
C CYS A 45 -10.42 -4.06 -0.25
N MET A 46 -10.65 -4.28 -1.55
CA MET A 46 -11.94 -4.74 -2.06
C MET A 46 -12.22 -6.18 -1.63
N ASP A 47 -11.21 -7.06 -1.61
CA ASP A 47 -11.33 -8.41 -1.05
C ASP A 47 -11.70 -8.34 0.43
N LYS A 48 -10.96 -7.55 1.22
CA LYS A 48 -11.21 -7.38 2.67
C LYS A 48 -12.57 -6.76 2.97
N ALA A 49 -13.10 -5.95 2.06
CA ALA A 49 -14.38 -5.29 2.18
C ALA A 49 -15.54 -6.10 1.57
N ALA A 50 -15.29 -7.29 1.02
CA ALA A 50 -16.28 -8.08 0.29
C ALA A 50 -16.99 -7.26 -0.81
N GLY A 51 -16.22 -6.46 -1.54
CA GLY A 51 -16.71 -5.66 -2.67
C GLY A 51 -17.36 -4.33 -2.31
N ASN A 52 -17.39 -3.92 -1.05
CA ASN A 52 -17.95 -2.63 -0.63
C ASN A 52 -16.90 -1.49 -0.77
N PRO A 53 -17.07 -0.51 -1.69
CA PRO A 53 -16.06 0.53 -1.92
C PRO A 53 -15.86 1.48 -0.74
N GLU A 54 -16.93 1.84 -0.02
CA GLU A 54 -16.87 2.77 1.12
C GLU A 54 -16.13 2.18 2.32
N LYS A 55 -16.23 0.86 2.51
CA LYS A 55 -15.46 0.13 3.51
C LYS A 55 -14.02 -0.08 3.03
N ALA A 56 -13.84 -0.41 1.75
CA ALA A 56 -12.53 -0.66 1.18
C ALA A 56 -11.63 0.59 1.22
N ILE A 57 -12.16 1.79 0.98
CA ILE A 57 -11.34 3.01 1.08
C ILE A 57 -10.86 3.29 2.51
N LYS A 58 -11.70 3.04 3.52
CA LYS A 58 -11.30 3.19 4.93
C LYS A 58 -10.18 2.21 5.29
N ILE A 59 -10.31 0.95 4.84
CA ILE A 59 -9.26 -0.06 5.00
C ILE A 59 -7.97 0.41 4.30
N PHE A 60 -8.07 0.96 3.09
CA PHE A 60 -6.92 1.48 2.36
C PHE A 60 -6.21 2.59 3.15
N GLU A 61 -6.95 3.59 3.65
CA GLU A 61 -6.40 4.71 4.41
C GLU A 61 -5.75 4.26 5.73
N ASP A 62 -6.42 3.38 6.48
CA ASP A 62 -5.89 2.82 7.74
C ASP A 62 -4.60 2.02 7.50
N GLU A 63 -4.54 1.27 6.40
CA GLU A 63 -3.37 0.48 6.04
C GLU A 63 -2.22 1.36 5.53
N LEU A 64 -2.52 2.37 4.71
CA LEU A 64 -1.54 3.37 4.30
C LEU A 64 -0.98 4.14 5.51
N LYS A 65 -1.81 4.44 6.51
CA LYS A 65 -1.36 5.07 7.76
C LYS A 65 -0.33 4.21 8.50
N LYS A 66 -0.56 2.89 8.58
CA LYS A 66 0.43 1.96 9.19
C LYS A 66 1.77 1.96 8.46
N PHE A 67 1.77 2.07 7.13
CA PHE A 67 3.01 2.25 6.39
C PHE A 67 3.69 3.58 6.72
N ARG A 68 2.91 4.68 6.75
CA ARG A 68 3.42 6.03 7.03
C ARG A 68 3.97 6.22 8.44
N GLU A 69 3.60 5.36 9.39
CA GLU A 69 4.23 5.27 10.70
C GLU A 69 5.67 4.69 10.64
N ILE A 70 6.04 4.02 9.55
CA ILE A 70 7.33 3.34 9.34
C ILE A 70 8.20 4.10 8.34
N CYS A 71 7.64 4.47 7.18
CA CYS A 71 8.34 5.13 6.07
C CYS A 71 7.36 5.87 5.14
N ASP A 72 7.88 6.71 4.27
CA ASP A 72 7.06 7.36 3.23
C ASP A 72 6.60 6.34 2.17
N VAL A 73 5.38 6.51 1.65
CA VAL A 73 4.80 5.67 0.59
C VAL A 73 4.22 6.57 -0.49
N LYS A 74 4.81 6.47 -1.68
CA LYS A 74 4.47 7.31 -2.84
C LYS A 74 3.80 6.53 -3.96
N THR A 75 3.95 5.21 -3.97
CA THR A 75 3.37 4.34 -4.98
C THR A 75 2.53 3.25 -4.35
N ILE A 76 1.49 2.86 -5.07
CA ILE A 76 0.57 1.79 -4.72
C ILE A 76 0.41 0.86 -5.91
N CYS A 77 0.15 -0.40 -5.65
CA CYS A 77 -0.32 -1.32 -6.69
C CYS A 77 -1.39 -2.25 -6.12
N MET A 78 -2.29 -2.70 -6.99
CA MET A 78 -3.41 -3.56 -6.60
C MET A 78 -2.95 -5.01 -6.53
N HIS A 79 -3.39 -5.72 -5.49
CA HIS A 79 -3.28 -7.17 -5.46
C HIS A 79 -4.42 -7.78 -6.28
N GLY A 80 -4.08 -8.56 -7.30
CA GLY A 80 -5.05 -9.39 -8.02
C GLY A 80 -5.31 -10.69 -7.26
N ASN A 81 -6.59 -11.03 -7.04
CA ASN A 81 -6.98 -12.26 -6.39
C ASN A 81 -7.95 -13.07 -7.28
N PRO A 82 -7.50 -14.11 -7.99
CA PRO A 82 -8.35 -14.88 -8.89
C PRO A 82 -9.42 -15.70 -8.16
N LEU A 83 -9.36 -15.81 -6.83
CA LEU A 83 -10.32 -16.56 -6.02
C LEU A 83 -11.55 -15.72 -5.62
N THR A 84 -11.54 -14.42 -5.91
CA THR A 84 -12.70 -13.54 -5.67
C THR A 84 -13.14 -12.89 -6.98
N LYS A 85 -14.41 -12.48 -7.00
CA LYS A 85 -14.96 -11.70 -8.13
C LYS A 85 -14.65 -10.20 -8.02
N TYR A 86 -13.97 -9.77 -6.96
CA TYR A 86 -13.76 -8.35 -6.66
C TYR A 86 -12.46 -7.88 -7.27
N ASP A 87 -12.50 -6.82 -8.06
CA ASP A 87 -11.31 -6.19 -8.60
C ASP A 87 -10.89 -5.03 -7.69
N ASN A 88 -9.70 -5.10 -7.10
CA ASN A 88 -9.17 -4.00 -6.28
C ASN A 88 -9.08 -2.68 -7.04
N ARG A 89 -8.96 -2.71 -8.37
CA ARG A 89 -8.97 -1.50 -9.22
C ARG A 89 -10.33 -0.83 -9.27
N ASP A 90 -11.41 -1.47 -8.84
CA ASP A 90 -12.73 -0.84 -8.81
C ASP A 90 -12.77 0.40 -7.91
N LEU A 91 -11.90 0.49 -6.90
CA LEU A 91 -11.74 1.70 -6.11
C LEU A 91 -11.32 2.91 -6.95
N TRP A 92 -10.56 2.71 -8.03
CA TRP A 92 -10.04 3.79 -8.88
C TRP A 92 -11.15 4.49 -9.66
N LYS A 93 -12.28 3.80 -9.86
CA LYS A 93 -13.47 4.37 -10.50
C LYS A 93 -14.17 5.41 -9.60
N LYS A 94 -13.90 5.38 -8.29
CA LYS A 94 -14.59 6.18 -7.27
C LYS A 94 -13.68 7.16 -6.52
N TYR A 95 -12.40 6.84 -6.35
CA TYR A 95 -11.49 7.59 -5.51
C TYR A 95 -10.22 8.02 -6.25
N ASP A 96 -9.75 9.23 -5.96
CA ASP A 96 -8.50 9.77 -6.48
C ASP A 96 -7.33 9.41 -5.54
N PHE A 97 -6.62 8.34 -5.90
CA PHE A 97 -5.44 7.89 -5.14
C PHE A 97 -4.27 8.87 -5.19
N LYS A 98 -4.15 9.70 -6.23
CA LYS A 98 -3.14 10.75 -6.26
C LYS A 98 -3.41 11.72 -5.12
N ARG A 99 -4.66 12.14 -4.95
CA ARG A 99 -5.04 13.03 -3.84
C ARG A 99 -4.80 12.38 -2.47
N ILE A 100 -5.15 11.11 -2.29
CA ILE A 100 -4.93 10.38 -1.01
C ILE A 100 -3.43 10.22 -0.71
N LEU A 101 -2.61 9.95 -1.73
CA LEU A 101 -1.17 9.79 -1.54
C LEU A 101 -0.46 11.11 -1.24
N THR A 102 -0.96 12.25 -1.73
CA THR A 102 -0.36 13.56 -1.46
C THR A 102 -0.93 14.28 -0.24
N HIS A 103 -2.09 13.88 0.28
CA HIS A 103 -2.72 14.53 1.45
C HIS A 103 -2.68 13.59 2.67
N THR A 104 -2.28 14.14 3.81
CA THR A 104 -2.26 13.44 5.10
C THR A 104 -3.52 13.68 5.94
N GLU A 105 -4.47 14.50 5.45
CA GLU A 105 -5.71 14.80 6.15
C GLU A 105 -6.89 13.99 5.60
N THR A 106 -7.62 13.36 6.52
CA THR A 106 -8.84 12.58 6.28
C THR A 106 -9.87 13.37 5.48
N PHE A 107 -10.38 12.79 4.41
CA PHE A 107 -11.48 13.35 3.64
C PHE A 107 -12.75 13.43 4.51
N GLY A 108 -13.03 14.63 5.04
CA GLY A 108 -14.39 15.03 5.33
C GLY A 108 -15.17 15.09 4.02
N PHE A 109 -16.23 14.29 3.91
CA PHE A 109 -17.18 14.38 2.81
C PHE A 109 -17.73 15.80 2.74
N ASN A 110 -17.40 16.55 1.69
CA ASN A 110 -18.22 17.69 1.30
C ASN A 110 -19.48 17.11 0.64
N LEU A 111 -20.59 17.21 1.39
CA LEU A 111 -21.96 17.10 0.89
C LEU A 111 -22.25 18.24 -0.11
#